data_AF-A0A1S6HHL2-F1
#
_entry.id   AF-A0A1S6HHL2-F1
#
_cell.length_a   1.000
_cell.length_b   1.000
_cell.length_c   1.000
_cell.angle_alpha   90.00
_cell.angle_beta   90.00
_cell.angle_gamma   90.00
#
_symmetry.space_group_name_H-M   'P 1'
#
loop_
_entity.id
_entity.type
_entity.pdbx_description
1 polymer ?
#
loop_
_entity_poly.entity_id
_entity_poly.type
_entity_poly.pdbx_seq_one_letter_code
_entity_poly.pdbx_strand_id
1 'polypeptide(L)'
;MTSIIPRDLIKHLEWDPKKEAKKPKQVAQPKIIPTKPTIGNIQSSDDFWSISGVQYRDGIYTVDLMKNLLDEGKARTQDQWVEYSTEAQKTGEFYVSDYPLFYQTLRTVFSSKDDSKMKDQAEEIKTTLKGLSRNHWLTTLTRISYHPKGEDVVIHNYGMDDQYKINQKFVGKNGWIKELKNKDTYSALLGTDKISEINETFQWLNGTDAYIFRINEKPKSIDERVARFLADSYRADLYCYGDPSGSDGALGVRATREKS
;
A
#
# COMPACT_ATOMS: atom_id res chain seq x y z
N MET A 1 2.82 20.22 -47.87
CA MET A 1 3.69 20.97 -46.92
C MET A 1 4.19 19.99 -45.88
N THR A 2 5.41 19.48 -46.07
CA THR A 2 6.04 18.51 -45.17
C THR A 2 6.73 19.28 -44.05
N SER A 3 6.21 19.19 -42.83
CA SER A 3 6.84 19.77 -41.64
C SER A 3 8.12 18.99 -41.35
N ILE A 4 9.27 19.64 -41.51
CA ILE A 4 10.58 19.08 -41.19
C ILE A 4 10.85 19.39 -39.72
N ILE A 5 10.86 18.36 -38.87
CA ILE A 5 11.24 18.51 -37.47
C ILE A 5 12.71 18.97 -37.41
N PRO A 6 13.04 20.04 -36.65
CA PRO A 6 14.42 20.51 -36.49
C PRO A 6 15.31 19.40 -35.94
N ARG A 7 16.48 19.17 -36.57
CA ARG A 7 17.42 18.09 -36.20
C ARG A 7 17.95 18.19 -34.77
N ASP A 8 17.90 19.39 -34.21
CA ASP A 8 18.28 19.79 -32.88
C ASP A 8 17.33 19.23 -31.79
N LEU A 9 16.08 18.91 -32.12
CA LEU A 9 15.16 18.18 -31.23
C LEU A 9 15.47 16.68 -31.13
N ILE A 10 16.21 16.11 -32.09
CA ILE A 10 16.54 14.67 -32.10
C ILE A 10 17.67 14.35 -31.11
N LYS A 11 18.56 15.30 -30.80
CA LYS A 11 19.68 15.08 -29.86
C LYS A 11 19.25 14.79 -28.41
N HIS A 12 18.02 15.12 -28.03
CA HIS A 12 17.49 14.82 -26.69
C HIS A 12 16.74 13.47 -26.62
N LEU A 13 16.60 12.76 -27.74
CA LEU A 13 15.92 11.45 -27.83
C LEU A 13 16.91 10.29 -28.05
N GLU A 14 18.22 10.56 -28.07
CA GLU A 14 19.23 9.51 -28.06
C GLU A 14 19.24 8.82 -26.69
N TRP A 15 18.58 7.66 -26.63
CA TRP A 15 18.71 6.72 -25.54
C TRP A 15 20.19 6.34 -25.40
N ASP A 16 20.79 6.74 -24.28
CA ASP A 16 22.16 6.37 -23.93
C ASP A 16 22.16 5.03 -23.18
N PRO A 17 22.52 3.89 -23.82
CA PRO A 17 22.57 2.59 -23.16
C PRO A 17 23.59 2.53 -22.01
N LYS A 18 24.46 3.54 -21.85
CA LYS A 18 25.44 3.62 -20.75
C LYS A 18 24.96 4.41 -19.54
N LYS A 19 23.79 5.06 -19.60
CA LYS A 19 23.08 5.49 -18.38
C LYS A 19 22.37 4.29 -17.79
N GLU A 20 23.14 3.32 -17.29
CA GLU A 20 22.60 2.32 -16.38
C GLU A 20 21.99 3.08 -15.19
N ALA A 21 20.66 3.05 -15.10
CA ALA A 21 19.97 3.49 -13.89
C ALA A 21 20.64 2.78 -12.72
N LYS A 22 21.26 3.55 -11.81
CA LYS A 22 21.92 2.99 -10.63
C LYS A 22 20.96 2.00 -10.00
N LYS A 23 21.34 0.71 -9.97
CA LYS A 23 20.51 -0.32 -9.34
C LYS A 23 20.19 0.15 -7.93
N PRO A 24 18.89 0.26 -7.55
CA PRO A 24 18.52 0.67 -6.22
C PRO A 24 19.25 -0.23 -5.21
N LYS A 25 19.94 0.38 -4.23
CA LYS A 25 20.56 -0.40 -3.15
C LYS A 25 19.43 -1.17 -2.48
N GLN A 26 19.54 -2.50 -2.47
CA GLN A 26 18.56 -3.36 -1.84
C GLN A 26 18.65 -3.11 -0.33
N VAL A 27 17.72 -2.32 0.20
CA VAL A 27 17.63 -2.05 1.64
C VAL A 27 17.26 -3.37 2.31
N ALA A 28 18.04 -3.77 3.32
CA ALA A 28 17.74 -4.95 4.12
C ALA A 28 16.31 -4.82 4.67
N GLN A 29 15.53 -5.91 4.60
CA GLN A 29 14.17 -5.90 5.12
C GLN A 29 14.20 -5.39 6.57
N PRO A 30 13.46 -4.31 6.89
CA PRO A 30 13.36 -3.88 8.27
C PRO A 30 12.76 -5.04 9.06
N LYS A 31 13.49 -5.51 10.07
CA LYS A 31 12.99 -6.53 10.98
C LYS A 31 11.86 -5.89 11.77
N ILE A 32 10.62 -6.13 11.35
CA ILE A 32 9.45 -5.62 12.06
C ILE A 32 9.48 -6.26 13.45
N ILE A 33 9.70 -5.45 14.48
CA ILE A 33 9.64 -5.91 15.86
C ILE A 33 8.16 -5.85 16.24
N PRO A 34 7.47 -7.00 16.39
CA PRO A 34 6.06 -6.99 16.77
C PRO A 34 5.94 -6.40 18.17
N THR A 35 5.52 -5.14 18.22
CA THR A 35 5.21 -4.44 19.46
C THR A 35 3.70 -4.44 19.65
N LYS A 36 3.27 -4.35 20.91
CA LYS A 36 1.85 -4.22 21.23
C LYS A 36 1.31 -2.97 20.52
N PRO A 37 0.09 -2.99 19.95
CA PRO A 37 -0.47 -1.77 19.38
C PRO A 37 -0.44 -0.65 20.42
N THR A 38 0.13 0.49 20.05
CA THR A 38 0.03 1.70 20.85
C THR A 38 -1.32 2.33 20.58
N ILE A 39 -2.03 2.80 21.61
CA ILE A 39 -3.20 3.65 21.41
C ILE A 39 -2.69 4.94 20.79
N GLY A 40 -2.97 5.15 19.51
CA GLY A 40 -2.58 6.36 18.80
C GLY A 40 -3.45 7.54 19.22
N ASN A 41 -2.88 8.74 19.22
CA ASN A 41 -3.65 9.98 19.28
C ASN A 41 -4.09 10.36 17.86
N ILE A 42 -5.37 10.67 17.69
CA ILE A 42 -6.00 11.05 16.41
C ILE A 42 -6.44 12.50 16.50
N GLN A 43 -5.88 13.34 15.63
CA GLN A 43 -6.27 14.74 15.50
C GLN A 43 -6.95 14.96 14.15
N SER A 44 -8.15 15.53 14.16
CA SER A 44 -8.89 15.83 12.93
C SER A 44 -8.54 17.24 12.46
N SER A 45 -8.21 17.38 11.18
CA SER A 45 -8.17 18.65 10.45
C SER A 45 -9.29 18.66 9.40
N ASP A 46 -9.37 19.74 8.61
CA ASP A 46 -10.39 19.84 7.56
C ASP A 46 -10.20 18.75 6.50
N ASP A 47 -8.98 18.55 6.00
CA ASP A 47 -8.70 17.68 4.85
C ASP A 47 -8.07 16.32 5.20
N PHE A 48 -7.59 16.14 6.44
CA PHE A 48 -6.91 14.92 6.87
C PHE A 48 -7.06 14.66 8.37
N TRP A 49 -6.75 13.43 8.79
CA TRP A 49 -6.53 13.08 10.19
C TRP A 49 -5.05 12.82 10.44
N SER A 50 -4.49 13.37 11.52
CA SER A 50 -3.13 13.04 11.96
C SER A 50 -3.20 11.91 13.00
N ILE A 51 -2.57 10.78 12.70
CA ILE A 51 -2.62 9.53 13.48
C ILE A 51 -1.21 9.22 13.97
N SER A 52 -0.95 9.42 15.26
CA SER A 52 0.34 9.11 15.89
C SER A 52 0.43 7.65 16.36
N GLY A 53 1.65 7.16 16.61
CA GLY A 53 1.85 5.81 17.15
C GLY A 53 1.82 4.69 16.11
N VAL A 54 1.84 5.01 14.81
CA VAL A 54 1.77 4.02 13.73
C VAL A 54 3.09 3.25 13.64
N GLN A 55 3.06 1.96 13.99
CA GLN A 55 4.23 1.08 13.88
C GLN A 55 4.45 0.69 12.43
N TYR A 56 5.51 1.22 11.81
CA TYR A 56 5.79 0.98 10.41
C TYR A 56 7.30 0.83 10.19
N ARG A 57 7.69 -0.25 9.50
CA ARG A 57 9.10 -0.59 9.20
C ARG A 57 9.98 -0.60 10.45
N ASP A 58 10.86 0.38 10.57
CA ASP A 58 11.92 0.49 11.56
C ASP A 58 11.60 1.51 12.66
N GLY A 59 10.36 2.00 12.75
CA GLY A 59 10.00 3.01 13.74
C GLY A 59 8.51 3.17 14.01
N ILE A 60 8.25 4.24 14.77
CA ILE A 60 6.92 4.74 15.06
C ILE A 60 6.75 6.02 14.23
N TYR A 61 5.59 6.18 13.63
CA TYR A 61 5.28 7.25 12.71
C TYR A 61 4.00 7.98 13.14
N THR A 62 3.97 9.27 12.85
CA THR A 62 2.74 10.02 12.68
C THR A 62 2.35 9.98 11.20
N VAL A 63 1.13 9.58 10.93
CA VAL A 63 0.56 9.49 9.58
C VAL A 63 -0.58 10.49 9.46
N ASP A 64 -0.42 11.48 8.60
CA ASP A 64 -1.54 12.27 8.12
C ASP A 64 -2.25 11.47 7.02
N LEU A 65 -3.53 11.18 7.22
CA LEU A 65 -4.38 10.40 6.34
C LEU A 65 -5.46 11.28 5.72
N MET A 66 -5.50 11.41 4.39
CA MET A 66 -6.50 12.24 3.72
C MET A 66 -7.92 11.71 3.94
N LYS A 67 -8.89 12.62 4.06
CA LYS A 67 -10.32 12.30 4.11
C LYS A 67 -10.90 11.92 2.74
N ASN A 68 -10.25 12.37 1.67
CA ASN A 68 -10.63 12.10 0.28
C ASN A 68 -9.51 11.35 -0.45
N LEU A 69 -9.84 10.82 -1.63
CA LEU A 69 -8.82 10.22 -2.52
C LEU A 69 -7.86 11.29 -3.05
N LEU A 70 -6.64 10.87 -3.35
CA LEU A 70 -5.63 11.71 -3.98
C LEU A 70 -6.10 12.24 -5.34
N ASP A 71 -5.59 13.41 -5.69
CA ASP A 71 -5.81 14.03 -7.01
C ASP A 71 -7.30 14.05 -7.40
N GLU A 72 -8.15 14.44 -6.43
CA GLU A 72 -9.61 14.53 -6.57
C GLU A 72 -10.26 13.20 -7.02
N GLY A 73 -9.66 12.07 -6.65
CA GLY A 73 -10.15 10.74 -7.02
C GLY A 73 -9.83 10.31 -8.46
N LYS A 74 -8.93 11.01 -9.16
CA LYS A 74 -8.48 10.59 -10.49
C LYS A 74 -7.85 9.19 -10.42
N ALA A 75 -8.23 8.36 -11.38
CA ALA A 75 -7.65 7.03 -11.54
C ALA A 75 -6.33 7.12 -12.31
N ARG A 76 -5.29 6.46 -11.78
CA ARG A 76 -3.96 6.38 -12.40
C ARG A 76 -3.44 4.96 -12.33
N THR A 77 -2.56 4.58 -13.26
CA THR A 77 -1.81 3.32 -13.14
C THR A 77 -0.86 3.39 -11.95
N GLN A 78 -0.37 2.23 -11.47
CA GLN A 78 0.60 2.24 -10.36
C GLN A 78 1.86 3.04 -10.72
N ASP A 79 2.37 2.92 -11.95
CA ASP A 79 3.57 3.65 -12.38
C ASP A 79 3.35 5.17 -12.38
N GLN A 80 2.16 5.64 -12.79
CA GLN A 80 1.78 7.04 -12.68
C GLN A 80 1.64 7.49 -11.22
N TRP A 81 1.17 6.62 -10.33
CA TRP A 81 1.15 6.90 -8.89
C TRP A 81 2.55 6.96 -8.28
N VAL A 82 3.52 6.20 -8.80
CA VAL A 82 4.93 6.31 -8.41
C VAL A 82 5.48 7.67 -8.80
N GLU A 83 5.27 8.12 -10.03
CA GLU A 83 5.71 9.45 -10.50
C GLU A 83 5.11 10.56 -9.64
N TYR A 84 3.80 10.50 -9.41
CA TYR A 84 3.10 11.43 -8.52
C TYR A 84 3.68 11.44 -7.11
N SER A 85 3.82 10.26 -6.50
CA SER A 85 4.29 10.10 -5.11
C SER A 85 5.73 10.56 -4.95
N THR A 86 6.58 10.33 -5.96
CA THR A 86 7.98 10.75 -5.96
C THR A 86 8.09 12.27 -5.91
N GLU A 87 7.24 12.99 -6.65
CA GLU A 87 7.25 14.45 -6.60
C GLU A 87 6.62 14.98 -5.30
N ALA A 88 5.48 14.41 -4.89
CA ALA A 88 4.79 14.79 -3.66
C ALA A 88 5.70 14.67 -2.42
N GLN A 89 6.50 13.61 -2.32
CA GLN A 89 7.41 13.44 -1.19
C GLN A 89 8.51 14.51 -1.11
N LYS A 90 8.98 15.05 -2.25
CA LYS A 90 10.00 16.12 -2.25
C LYS A 90 9.46 17.43 -1.71
N THR A 91 8.16 17.68 -1.88
CA THR A 91 7.49 18.91 -1.45
C THR A 91 6.74 18.75 -0.13
N GLY A 92 6.73 17.55 0.46
CA GLY A 92 5.99 17.27 1.70
C GLY A 92 4.48 17.16 1.50
N GLU A 93 4.03 16.86 0.28
CA GLU A 93 2.64 16.61 -0.08
C GLU A 93 2.21 15.17 0.17
N PHE A 94 0.91 14.89 0.10
CA PHE A 94 0.36 13.55 0.26
C PHE A 94 0.76 12.63 -0.89
N TYR A 95 1.10 11.38 -0.57
CA TYR A 95 1.53 10.36 -1.52
C TYR A 95 0.82 9.02 -1.29
N VAL A 96 0.99 8.07 -2.20
CA VAL A 96 0.34 6.74 -2.09
C VAL A 96 1.12 5.85 -1.12
N SER A 97 0.42 5.23 -0.16
CA SER A 97 1.03 4.28 0.77
C SER A 97 1.32 2.91 0.14
N ASP A 98 2.32 2.19 0.64
CA ASP A 98 2.37 0.72 0.48
C ASP A 98 1.37 0.02 1.41
N TYR A 99 1.14 -1.26 1.15
CA TYR A 99 0.16 -2.05 1.90
C TYR A 99 0.45 -2.13 3.41
N PRO A 100 1.72 -2.32 3.85
CA PRO A 100 2.02 -2.33 5.28
C PRO A 100 1.73 -0.99 5.95
N LEU A 101 2.03 0.16 5.34
CA LEU A 101 1.69 1.47 5.93
C LEU A 101 0.18 1.66 6.03
N PHE A 102 -0.55 1.31 4.96
CA PHE A 102 -2.01 1.35 4.95
C PHE A 102 -2.61 0.51 6.09
N TYR A 103 -2.18 -0.75 6.20
CA TYR A 103 -2.69 -1.66 7.22
C TYR A 103 -2.31 -1.22 8.64
N GLN A 104 -1.07 -0.79 8.89
CA GLN A 104 -0.64 -0.37 10.22
C GLN A 104 -1.33 0.93 10.66
N THR A 105 -1.61 1.83 9.73
CA THR A 105 -2.44 3.02 9.99
C THR A 105 -3.84 2.59 10.43
N LEU A 106 -4.50 1.72 9.67
CA LEU A 106 -5.83 1.20 10.00
C LEU A 106 -5.85 0.47 11.35
N ARG A 107 -4.86 -0.38 11.62
CA ARG A 107 -4.71 -1.10 12.89
C ARG A 107 -4.55 -0.16 14.08
N THR A 108 -3.84 0.95 13.90
CA THR A 108 -3.67 1.98 14.94
C THR A 108 -5.01 2.64 15.26
N VAL A 109 -5.79 3.00 14.24
CA VAL A 109 -7.14 3.55 14.42
C VAL A 109 -8.07 2.53 15.10
N PHE A 110 -8.04 1.27 14.67
CA PHE A 110 -8.79 0.17 15.31
C PHE A 110 -8.46 0.02 16.81
N SER A 111 -7.19 0.23 17.18
CA SER A 111 -6.75 0.16 18.57
C SER A 111 -7.32 1.29 19.43
N SER A 112 -7.70 2.41 18.81
CA SER A 112 -8.31 3.58 19.47
C SER A 112 -9.85 3.55 19.49
N LYS A 113 -10.50 2.53 18.92
CA LYS A 113 -11.98 2.47 18.77
C LYS A 113 -12.77 2.49 20.10
N ASP A 114 -12.15 2.05 21.20
CA ASP A 114 -12.77 1.98 22.53
C ASP A 114 -12.24 3.07 23.48
N ASP A 115 -11.30 3.91 23.03
CA ASP A 115 -10.77 5.00 23.82
C ASP A 115 -11.78 6.16 23.86
N SER A 116 -12.16 6.61 25.05
CA SER A 116 -13.22 7.61 25.23
C SER A 116 -12.90 8.98 24.61
N LYS A 117 -11.64 9.29 24.34
CA LYS A 117 -11.22 10.55 23.70
C LYS A 117 -11.12 10.43 22.18
N MET A 118 -10.94 9.22 21.66
CA MET A 118 -10.62 8.96 20.25
C MET A 118 -11.71 8.21 19.49
N LYS A 119 -12.70 7.65 20.19
CA LYS A 119 -13.76 6.82 19.61
C LYS A 119 -14.49 7.49 18.46
N ASP A 120 -14.83 8.77 18.59
CA ASP A 120 -15.60 9.50 17.58
C ASP A 120 -14.76 9.69 16.29
N GLN A 121 -13.49 10.05 16.42
CA GLN A 121 -12.56 10.16 15.29
C GLN A 121 -12.29 8.79 14.65
N ALA A 122 -12.15 7.73 15.46
CA ALA A 122 -11.97 6.38 14.95
C ALA A 122 -13.19 5.91 14.14
N GLU A 123 -14.41 6.23 14.58
CA GLU A 123 -15.64 5.90 13.84
C GLU A 123 -15.81 6.76 12.58
N GLU A 124 -15.41 8.04 12.60
CA GLU A 124 -15.35 8.91 11.41
C GLU A 124 -14.41 8.33 10.34
N ILE A 125 -13.18 7.97 10.73
CA ILE A 125 -12.19 7.34 9.85
C ILE A 125 -12.74 6.02 9.29
N LYS A 126 -13.28 5.15 10.16
CA LYS A 126 -13.89 3.89 9.73
C LYS A 126 -14.97 4.10 8.69
N THR A 127 -15.89 5.02 8.95
CA THR A 127 -17.02 5.30 8.04
C THR A 127 -16.52 5.79 6.69
N THR A 128 -15.56 6.72 6.70
CA THR A 128 -14.98 7.26 5.47
C THR A 128 -14.21 6.20 4.68
N LEU A 129 -13.29 5.47 5.33
CA LEU A 129 -12.50 4.43 4.67
C LEU A 129 -13.37 3.28 4.15
N LYS A 130 -14.42 2.91 4.88
CA LYS A 130 -15.42 1.94 4.42
C LYS A 130 -16.16 2.45 3.18
N GLY A 131 -16.56 3.72 3.15
CA GLY A 131 -17.19 4.34 1.99
C GLY A 131 -16.28 4.36 0.77
N LEU A 132 -15.04 4.84 0.94
CA LEU A 132 -14.05 4.91 -0.14
C LEU A 132 -13.72 3.53 -0.70
N SER A 133 -13.41 2.56 0.16
CA SER A 133 -13.04 1.19 -0.25
C SER A 133 -14.19 0.40 -0.86
N ARG A 134 -15.45 0.79 -0.63
CA ARG A 134 -16.62 0.18 -1.29
C ARG A 134 -16.93 0.77 -2.65
N ASN A 135 -16.53 2.02 -2.88
CA ASN A 135 -16.80 2.74 -4.12
C ASN A 135 -15.62 2.72 -5.09
N HIS A 136 -14.40 2.43 -4.59
CA HIS A 136 -13.17 2.48 -5.36
C HIS A 136 -12.24 1.34 -4.99
N TRP A 137 -11.56 0.79 -5.99
CA TRP A 137 -10.31 0.07 -5.76
C TRP A 137 -9.26 1.08 -5.33
N LEU A 138 -8.64 0.84 -4.17
CA LEU A 138 -7.58 1.69 -3.63
C LEU A 138 -6.22 1.09 -4.02
N THR A 139 -5.51 1.75 -4.92
CA THR A 139 -4.15 1.38 -5.32
C THR A 139 -3.17 1.63 -4.19
N THR A 140 -2.25 0.69 -3.98
CA THR A 140 -1.09 0.86 -3.09
C THR A 140 0.20 0.85 -3.90
N LEU A 141 1.31 1.32 -3.31
CA LEU A 141 2.65 1.14 -3.86
C LEU A 141 3.24 -0.24 -3.52
N THR A 142 2.40 -1.28 -3.46
CA THR A 142 2.87 -2.67 -3.35
C THR A 142 2.67 -3.41 -4.67
N ARG A 143 3.74 -4.01 -5.18
CA ARG A 143 3.80 -4.81 -6.41
C ARG A 143 4.16 -6.25 -6.04
N ILE A 144 3.56 -7.22 -6.72
CA ILE A 144 3.94 -8.63 -6.60
C ILE A 144 4.47 -9.07 -7.96
N SER A 145 5.69 -9.60 -7.99
CA SER A 145 6.28 -10.26 -9.15
C SER A 145 6.19 -11.76 -8.96
N TYR A 146 5.27 -12.40 -9.68
CA TYR A 146 5.07 -13.84 -9.65
C TYR A 146 6.02 -14.51 -10.63
N HIS A 147 6.91 -15.35 -10.12
CA HIS A 147 7.96 -15.96 -10.93
C HIS A 147 7.54 -17.36 -11.43
N PRO A 148 7.95 -17.77 -12.65
CA PRO A 148 7.63 -19.11 -13.17
C PRO A 148 8.33 -20.23 -12.39
N LYS A 149 9.46 -19.92 -11.73
CA LYS A 149 10.25 -20.85 -10.91
C LYS A 149 10.75 -20.13 -9.66
N GLY A 150 10.90 -20.87 -8.57
CA GLY A 150 11.40 -20.33 -7.30
C GLY A 150 10.37 -19.47 -6.55
N GLU A 151 10.90 -18.58 -5.71
CA GLU A 151 10.12 -17.65 -4.90
C GLU A 151 9.55 -16.51 -5.75
N ASP A 152 8.39 -16.01 -5.32
CA ASP A 152 7.83 -14.76 -5.82
C ASP A 152 8.43 -13.59 -5.04
N VAL A 153 8.24 -12.37 -5.54
CA VAL A 153 8.78 -11.16 -4.92
C VAL A 153 7.65 -10.19 -4.60
N VAL A 154 7.43 -9.92 -3.32
CA VAL A 154 6.58 -8.81 -2.87
C VAL A 154 7.46 -7.57 -2.72
N ILE A 155 7.11 -6.50 -3.42
CA ILE A 155 7.86 -5.25 -3.48
C ILE A 155 7.00 -4.17 -2.85
N HIS A 156 7.47 -3.58 -1.76
CA HIS A 156 6.80 -2.49 -1.07
C HIS A 156 7.48 -1.16 -1.39
N ASN A 157 6.70 -0.07 -1.39
CA ASN A 157 7.08 1.22 -1.97
C ASN A 157 7.70 1.06 -3.36
N TYR A 158 7.03 0.27 -4.20
CA TYR A 158 7.46 0.01 -5.57
C TYR A 158 7.79 1.33 -6.29
N GLY A 159 8.98 1.40 -6.90
CA GLY A 159 9.45 2.56 -7.66
C GLY A 159 9.93 3.75 -6.83
N MET A 160 9.84 3.71 -5.49
CA MET A 160 10.30 4.78 -4.61
C MET A 160 11.74 4.55 -4.10
N ASP A 161 12.39 5.59 -3.57
CA ASP A 161 13.77 5.53 -3.06
C ASP A 161 13.94 4.57 -1.87
N ASP A 162 12.90 4.36 -1.08
CA ASP A 162 12.87 3.50 0.11
C ASP A 162 12.18 2.14 -0.16
N GLN A 163 12.14 1.72 -1.42
CA GLN A 163 11.61 0.42 -1.84
C GLN A 163 12.36 -0.73 -1.14
N TYR A 164 11.62 -1.75 -0.71
CA TYR A 164 12.20 -3.01 -0.22
C TYR A 164 11.45 -4.24 -0.78
N LYS A 165 12.10 -5.40 -0.71
CA LYS A 165 11.63 -6.64 -1.35
C LYS A 165 11.59 -7.80 -0.37
N ILE A 166 10.55 -8.61 -0.47
CA ILE A 166 10.34 -9.86 0.26
C ILE A 166 10.25 -11.00 -0.75
N ASN A 167 11.26 -11.88 -0.75
CA ASN A 167 11.20 -13.13 -1.50
C ASN A 167 10.44 -14.15 -0.66
N GLN A 168 9.37 -14.71 -1.21
CA GLN A 168 8.50 -15.66 -0.53
C GLN A 168 7.69 -16.45 -1.55
N LYS A 169 7.25 -17.66 -1.21
CA LYS A 169 6.17 -18.33 -1.97
C LYS A 169 4.85 -17.60 -1.75
N PHE A 170 4.47 -16.73 -2.70
CA PHE A 170 3.26 -15.93 -2.65
C PHE A 170 2.13 -16.52 -3.49
N VAL A 171 2.42 -17.18 -4.63
CA VAL A 171 1.43 -17.96 -5.40
C VAL A 171 0.71 -18.95 -4.48
N GLY A 172 -0.62 -19.00 -4.60
CA GLY A 172 -1.45 -19.97 -3.88
C GLY A 172 -2.92 -19.66 -4.02
N LYS A 173 -3.77 -20.54 -3.49
CA LYS A 173 -5.22 -20.35 -3.55
C LYS A 173 -5.64 -19.02 -2.91
N ASN A 174 -6.62 -18.39 -3.53
CA ASN A 174 -7.47 -17.37 -2.90
C ASN A 174 -8.14 -17.94 -1.64
N GLY A 175 -8.45 -17.08 -0.68
CA GLY A 175 -9.13 -17.52 0.52
C GLY A 175 -9.21 -16.48 1.63
N TRP A 176 -10.00 -16.80 2.65
CA TRP A 176 -10.09 -16.02 3.88
C TRP A 176 -8.75 -16.07 4.62
N ILE A 177 -8.26 -14.92 5.08
CA ILE A 177 -6.99 -14.84 5.82
C ILE A 177 -7.00 -15.75 7.05
N LYS A 178 -8.13 -15.83 7.76
CA LYS A 178 -8.31 -16.70 8.92
C LYS A 178 -8.16 -18.21 8.65
N GLU A 179 -8.28 -18.63 7.39
CA GLU A 179 -8.20 -20.04 6.96
C GLU A 179 -6.84 -20.37 6.31
N LEU A 180 -6.00 -19.36 6.05
CA LEU A 180 -4.70 -19.57 5.42
C LEU A 180 -3.69 -20.15 6.39
N LYS A 181 -3.20 -21.35 6.07
CA LYS A 181 -2.14 -22.03 6.83
C LYS A 181 -0.77 -21.37 6.68
N ASN A 182 -0.52 -20.72 5.54
CA ASN A 182 0.78 -20.11 5.24
C ASN A 182 0.82 -18.66 5.75
N LYS A 183 1.44 -18.46 6.91
CA LYS A 183 1.56 -17.14 7.53
C LYS A 183 2.44 -16.15 6.77
N ASP A 184 3.42 -16.67 6.06
CA ASP A 184 4.39 -15.87 5.34
C ASP A 184 3.72 -15.07 4.20
N THR A 185 2.57 -15.54 3.68
CA THR A 185 1.80 -14.81 2.67
C THR A 185 1.34 -13.44 3.18
N TYR A 186 0.56 -13.42 4.27
CA TYR A 186 0.02 -12.17 4.78
C TYR A 186 1.05 -11.39 5.59
N SER A 187 2.06 -12.06 6.16
CA SER A 187 3.24 -11.38 6.72
C SER A 187 4.02 -10.62 5.66
N ALA A 188 4.26 -11.22 4.49
CA ALA A 188 4.90 -10.54 3.37
C ALA A 188 4.04 -9.43 2.76
N LEU A 189 2.72 -9.43 2.91
CA LEU A 189 1.86 -8.38 2.37
C LEU A 189 1.63 -7.22 3.35
N LEU A 190 1.35 -7.54 4.62
CA LEU A 190 0.88 -6.59 5.63
C LEU A 190 1.94 -6.21 6.66
N GLY A 191 3.08 -6.91 6.68
CA GLY A 191 4.12 -6.73 7.69
C GLY A 191 3.75 -7.28 9.07
N THR A 192 2.77 -8.19 9.16
CA THR A 192 2.40 -8.84 10.43
C THR A 192 1.98 -10.29 10.19
N ASP A 193 2.33 -11.20 11.11
CA ASP A 193 1.90 -12.59 11.06
C ASP A 193 0.72 -12.90 12.01
N LYS A 194 0.07 -11.86 12.55
CA LYS A 194 -1.01 -11.99 13.54
C LYS A 194 -2.40 -12.06 12.88
N ILE A 195 -2.84 -13.26 12.54
CA ILE A 195 -4.14 -13.52 11.89
C ILE A 195 -5.33 -12.86 12.61
N SER A 196 -5.39 -12.97 13.95
CA SER A 196 -6.51 -12.43 14.72
C SER A 196 -6.58 -10.92 14.58
N GLU A 197 -5.46 -10.21 14.77
CA GLU A 197 -5.38 -8.76 14.61
C GLU A 197 -5.78 -8.33 13.18
N ILE A 198 -5.39 -9.07 12.14
CA ILE A 198 -5.79 -8.79 10.76
C ILE A 198 -7.31 -8.85 10.61
N ASN A 199 -7.93 -9.97 11.00
CA ASN A 199 -9.37 -10.15 10.78
C ASN A 199 -10.20 -9.23 11.67
N GLU A 200 -9.84 -9.03 12.93
CA GLU A 200 -10.54 -8.09 13.82
C GLU A 200 -10.52 -6.66 13.27
N THR A 201 -9.38 -6.23 12.72
CA THR A 201 -9.22 -4.90 12.10
C THR A 201 -10.16 -4.73 10.90
N PHE A 202 -10.17 -5.70 9.98
CA PHE A 202 -11.02 -5.63 8.77
C PHE A 202 -12.50 -5.87 9.05
N GLN A 203 -12.82 -6.72 10.04
CA GLN A 203 -14.19 -6.92 10.51
C GLN A 203 -14.72 -5.66 11.17
N TRP A 204 -13.90 -4.93 11.93
CA TRP A 204 -14.28 -3.62 12.44
C TRP A 204 -14.46 -2.60 11.31
N LEU A 205 -13.53 -2.52 10.36
CA LEU A 205 -13.61 -1.56 9.24
C LEU A 205 -14.86 -1.79 8.38
N ASN A 206 -15.05 -3.01 7.87
CA ASN A 206 -16.06 -3.28 6.84
C ASN A 206 -17.27 -4.09 7.34
N GLY A 207 -17.13 -4.81 8.46
CA GLY A 207 -18.13 -5.77 8.94
C GLY A 207 -17.90 -7.20 8.45
N THR A 208 -16.81 -7.47 7.74
CA THR A 208 -16.51 -8.78 7.13
C THR A 208 -15.04 -9.13 7.28
N ASP A 209 -14.74 -10.43 7.22
CA ASP A 209 -13.36 -10.93 7.32
C ASP A 209 -12.50 -10.52 6.11
N ALA A 210 -11.18 -10.53 6.31
CA ALA A 210 -10.24 -10.26 5.24
C ALA A 210 -10.12 -11.47 4.31
N TYR A 211 -10.11 -11.21 3.00
CA TYR A 211 -9.96 -12.21 1.95
C TYR A 211 -8.81 -11.82 1.03
N ILE A 212 -7.94 -12.77 0.66
CA ILE A 212 -6.86 -12.51 -0.30
C ILE A 212 -7.21 -13.05 -1.68
N PHE A 213 -7.03 -12.19 -2.70
CA PHE A 213 -7.01 -12.57 -4.11
C PHE A 213 -5.59 -12.53 -4.62
N ARG A 214 -5.12 -13.60 -5.26
CA ARG A 214 -3.76 -13.71 -5.80
C ARG A 214 -3.71 -14.73 -6.93
N ILE A 215 -2.55 -14.85 -7.57
CA ILE A 215 -2.35 -15.87 -8.59
C ILE A 215 -2.32 -17.26 -7.93
N ASN A 216 -3.15 -18.17 -8.45
CA ASN A 216 -3.30 -19.53 -7.92
C ASN A 216 -2.25 -20.54 -8.44
N GLU A 217 -1.64 -20.25 -9.58
CA GLU A 217 -0.69 -21.15 -10.26
C GLU A 217 0.53 -20.39 -10.77
N LYS A 218 1.70 -21.04 -10.80
CA LYS A 218 2.93 -20.40 -11.28
C LYS A 218 2.76 -20.01 -12.76
N PRO A 219 3.05 -18.75 -13.14
CA PRO A 219 2.91 -18.32 -14.53
C PRO A 219 4.01 -18.95 -15.42
N LYS A 220 3.87 -18.84 -16.74
CA LYS A 220 4.88 -19.33 -17.71
C LYS A 220 6.08 -18.40 -17.84
N SER A 221 5.87 -17.11 -17.59
CA SER A 221 6.86 -16.03 -17.55
C SER A 221 6.67 -15.23 -16.26
N ILE A 222 7.59 -14.32 -15.94
CA ILE A 222 7.36 -13.39 -14.83
C ILE A 222 6.07 -12.62 -15.11
N ASP A 223 5.21 -12.56 -14.11
CA ASP A 223 3.90 -11.92 -14.20
C ASP A 223 3.72 -10.98 -13.02
N GLU A 224 3.49 -9.70 -13.28
CA GLU A 224 3.44 -8.68 -12.23
C GLU A 224 2.01 -8.24 -11.95
N ARG A 225 1.71 -8.01 -10.67
CA ARG A 225 0.42 -7.51 -10.20
C ARG A 225 0.57 -6.40 -9.19
N VAL A 226 -0.41 -5.52 -9.17
CA VAL A 226 -0.59 -4.45 -8.20
C VAL A 226 -1.43 -4.98 -7.04
N ALA A 227 -0.98 -4.71 -5.82
CA ALA A 227 -1.80 -4.93 -4.63
C ALA A 227 -2.76 -3.75 -4.42
N ARG A 228 -4.05 -4.04 -4.34
CA ARG A 228 -5.12 -3.07 -4.12
C ARG A 228 -5.95 -3.45 -2.91
N PHE A 229 -6.67 -2.49 -2.37
CA PHE A 229 -7.69 -2.72 -1.36
C PHE A 229 -9.07 -2.36 -1.91
N LEU A 230 -10.03 -3.26 -1.72
CA LEU A 230 -11.45 -3.04 -1.99
C LEU A 230 -12.23 -3.67 -0.84
N ALA A 231 -13.42 -3.18 -0.56
CA ALA A 231 -14.35 -3.85 0.32
C ALA A 231 -15.73 -3.94 -0.33
N ASP A 232 -16.48 -4.99 -0.02
CA ASP A 232 -17.88 -5.12 -0.43
C ASP A 232 -18.75 -5.64 0.74
N SER A 233 -19.99 -6.02 0.46
CA SER A 233 -20.88 -6.59 1.48
C SER A 233 -20.45 -7.96 1.98
N TYR A 234 -19.57 -8.66 1.27
CA TYR A 234 -19.15 -10.03 1.56
C TYR A 234 -17.78 -10.08 2.23
N ARG A 235 -16.85 -9.18 1.89
CA ARG A 235 -15.44 -9.29 2.28
C ARG A 235 -14.66 -7.97 2.22
N ALA A 236 -13.54 -7.94 2.93
CA ALA A 236 -12.49 -6.93 2.76
C ALA A 236 -11.35 -7.55 1.93
N ASP A 237 -11.23 -7.12 0.67
CA ASP A 237 -10.37 -7.72 -0.34
C ASP A 237 -8.95 -7.16 -0.33
N LEU A 238 -8.01 -8.04 0.01
CA LEU A 238 -6.58 -7.88 -0.21
C LEU A 238 -6.25 -8.37 -1.62
N TYR A 239 -6.40 -7.48 -2.60
CA TYR A 239 -6.39 -7.85 -4.01
C TYR A 239 -5.01 -7.76 -4.65
N CYS A 240 -4.32 -8.88 -4.75
CA CYS A 240 -2.99 -9.05 -5.32
C CYS A 240 -3.03 -9.59 -6.76
N TYR A 241 -4.10 -9.27 -7.50
CA TYR A 241 -4.36 -9.70 -8.89
C TYR A 241 -4.58 -8.50 -9.84
N GLY A 242 -4.33 -7.27 -9.40
CA GLY A 242 -4.52 -6.08 -10.24
C GLY A 242 -3.51 -6.01 -11.37
N ASP A 243 -3.97 -5.80 -12.60
CA ASP A 243 -3.08 -5.57 -13.73
C ASP A 243 -2.35 -4.22 -13.57
N PRO A 244 -1.02 -4.16 -13.75
CA PRO A 244 -0.22 -2.93 -13.76
C PRO A 244 -0.76 -1.78 -14.61
N SER A 245 -1.39 -2.12 -15.74
CA SER A 245 -1.99 -1.16 -16.68
C SER A 245 -3.36 -0.66 -16.24
N GLY A 246 -3.97 -1.29 -15.23
CA GLY A 246 -5.23 -0.84 -14.66
C GLY A 246 -5.06 0.45 -13.87
N SER A 247 -5.95 1.41 -14.11
CA SER A 247 -5.98 2.70 -13.43
C SER A 247 -7.05 2.71 -12.34
N ASP A 248 -6.67 3.10 -11.13
CA ASP A 248 -7.55 3.20 -9.98
C ASP A 248 -7.16 4.38 -9.09
N GLY A 249 -8.06 4.77 -8.18
CA GLY A 249 -7.80 5.82 -7.19
C GLY A 249 -6.82 5.37 -6.11
N ALA A 250 -6.31 6.30 -5.33
CA ALA A 250 -5.42 6.02 -4.21
C ALA A 250 -5.74 6.90 -2.99
N LEU A 251 -5.50 6.35 -1.81
CA LEU A 251 -5.63 7.07 -0.54
C LEU A 251 -4.29 7.74 -0.22
N GLY A 252 -4.36 9.04 0.09
CA GLY A 252 -3.16 9.86 0.34
C GLY A 252 -2.71 9.79 1.79
N VAL A 253 -1.39 9.69 1.97
CA VAL A 253 -0.75 9.76 3.28
C VAL A 253 0.45 10.71 3.30
N ARG A 254 0.79 11.24 4.47
CA ARG A 254 2.14 11.75 4.79
C ARG A 254 2.62 11.05 6.05
N ALA A 255 3.71 10.30 5.97
CA ALA A 255 4.28 9.63 7.15
C ALA A 255 5.55 10.35 7.61
N THR A 256 5.56 10.77 8.86
CA THR A 256 6.73 11.36 9.52
C THR A 256 7.16 10.44 10.66
N ARG A 257 8.43 10.01 10.66
CA ARG A 257 8.97 9.20 11.75
C ARG A 257 9.04 10.04 13.03
N GLU A 258 8.50 9.51 14.12
CA GLU A 258 8.60 10.12 15.43
C GLU A 258 10.06 10.10 15.91
N LYS A 259 10.52 11.20 16.51
CA LYS A 259 11.86 11.24 17.13
C LYS A 259 11.81 10.41 18.40
N SER A 260 12.64 9.36 18.47
CA SER A 260 12.91 8.58 19.68
C SER A 260 13.69 9.37 20.70
#